data_AF-A0A5N5SZH0-F1
#
_entry.id   AF-A0A5N5SZH0-F1
#
_cell.length_a   1.000
_cell.length_b   1.000
_cell.length_c   1.000
_cell.angle_alpha   90.00
_cell.angle_beta   90.00
_cell.angle_gamma   90.00
#
_symmetry.space_group_name_H-M   'P 1'
#
loop_
_entity.id
_entity.type
_entity.pdbx_description
1 polymer ?
#
loop_
_entity_poly.entity_id
_entity_poly.type
_entity_poly.pdbx_seq_one_letter_code
_entity_poly.pdbx_strand_id
1 'polypeptide(L)'
;MISCLSVISLFYLTSVCASLIVALDYPDYPEGYYPFELTPTKNPPRVRRPPYSQSDTVCPGIQETLEVAAQSLQNLCGNLNEGFLPINPLGQKIEGQTYPL
;
A
#
# COMPACT_ATOMS: atom_id res chain seq x y z
N MET A 1 13.76 53.05 -14.59
CA MET A 1 13.02 53.06 -13.31
C MET A 1 11.86 52.11 -13.45
N ILE A 2 11.91 50.95 -12.78
CA ILE A 2 10.83 49.96 -12.81
C ILE A 2 9.71 50.50 -11.91
N SER A 3 8.52 50.71 -12.47
CA SER A 3 7.38 51.29 -11.74
C SER A 3 6.79 50.26 -10.78
N CYS A 4 6.41 50.69 -9.56
CA CYS A 4 5.89 49.80 -8.51
C CYS A 4 4.71 48.93 -8.98
N LEU A 5 3.88 49.49 -9.88
CA LEU A 5 2.76 48.79 -10.53
C LEU A 5 3.20 47.58 -11.37
N SER A 6 4.35 47.67 -12.05
CA SER A 6 4.87 46.56 -12.86
C SER A 6 5.38 45.40 -11.98
N VAL A 7 5.95 45.71 -10.82
CA VAL A 7 6.41 44.70 -9.84
C VAL A 7 5.22 43.98 -9.22
N ILE A 8 4.18 44.72 -8.82
CA ILE A 8 2.97 44.15 -8.21
C ILE A 8 2.26 43.21 -9.21
N SER A 9 2.14 43.63 -10.48
CA SER A 9 1.52 42.81 -11.53
C SER A 9 2.28 41.50 -11.76
N LEU A 10 3.62 41.53 -11.77
CA LEU A 10 4.45 40.34 -11.89
C LEU A 10 4.27 39.38 -10.71
N PHE A 11 4.26 39.89 -9.48
CA PHE A 11 4.02 39.06 -8.28
C PHE A 11 2.65 38.37 -8.32
N TYR A 12 1.60 39.10 -8.69
CA TYR A 12 0.26 38.53 -8.86
C TYR A 12 0.23 37.45 -9.94
N LEU A 13 0.88 37.69 -11.09
CA LEU A 13 0.93 36.72 -12.17
C LEU A 13 1.65 35.44 -11.74
N THR A 14 2.78 35.56 -11.03
CA THR A 14 3.52 34.40 -10.51
C THR A 14 2.74 33.64 -9.44
N SER A 15 2.01 34.35 -8.57
CA SER A 15 1.20 33.72 -7.52
C SER A 15 0.01 32.95 -8.09
N VAL A 16 -0.71 33.53 -9.06
CA VAL A 16 -1.83 32.85 -9.73
C VAL A 16 -1.33 31.64 -10.51
N CYS A 17 -0.18 31.77 -11.19
CA CYS A 17 0.42 30.67 -11.95
C CYS A 17 0.87 29.53 -11.04
N ALA A 18 1.49 29.83 -9.88
CA ALA A 18 1.88 28.81 -8.89
C ALA A 18 0.67 28.05 -8.33
N SER A 19 -0.42 28.75 -7.99
CA SER A 19 -1.65 28.11 -7.49
C SER A 19 -2.31 27.23 -8.54
N LEU A 20 -2.28 27.62 -9.83
CA LEU A 20 -2.83 26.82 -10.92
C LEU A 20 -2.03 25.54 -11.16
N ILE A 21 -0.69 25.60 -11.02
CA ILE A 21 0.18 24.42 -11.17
C ILE A 21 -0.10 23.39 -10.06
N VAL A 22 -0.26 23.84 -8.81
CA VAL A 22 -0.57 22.95 -7.68
C VAL A 22 -1.95 22.28 -7.85
N ALA A 23 -2.93 22.99 -8.42
CA ALA A 23 -4.26 22.44 -8.65
C ALA A 23 -4.34 21.37 -9.75
N LEU A 24 -3.37 21.33 -10.68
CA LEU A 24 -3.35 20.36 -11.77
C LEU A 24 -2.71 19.01 -11.39
N ASP A 25 -1.94 18.96 -10.31
CA ASP A 25 -1.11 17.80 -9.96
C ASP A 25 -1.64 16.99 -8.77
N TYR A 26 -2.82 17.35 -8.22
CA TYR A 26 -3.47 16.57 -7.16
C TYR A 26 -4.61 15.73 -7.73
N PRO A 27 -4.36 14.46 -8.11
CA PRO A 27 -5.42 13.55 -8.51
C PRO A 27 -6.39 13.31 -7.36
N ASP A 28 -7.66 13.59 -7.60
CA ASP A 28 -8.74 13.30 -6.65
C ASP A 28 -9.06 11.80 -6.71
N TYR A 29 -8.53 11.05 -5.74
CA TYR A 29 -8.78 9.63 -5.63
C TYR A 29 -10.04 9.37 -4.79
N PRO A 30 -10.92 8.44 -5.20
CA PRO A 30 -12.08 8.10 -4.42
C PRO A 30 -11.68 7.54 -3.05
N GLU A 31 -12.58 7.67 -2.07
CA GLU A 31 -12.34 7.16 -0.71
C GLU A 31 -12.01 5.66 -0.74
N GLY A 32 -10.86 5.30 -0.14
CA GLY A 32 -10.32 3.94 -0.14
C GLY A 32 -9.42 3.58 -1.32
N TYR A 33 -9.22 4.48 -2.28
CA TYR A 33 -8.23 4.31 -3.35
C TYR A 33 -6.87 4.86 -2.93
N TYR A 34 -5.88 3.97 -2.83
CA TYR A 34 -4.49 4.32 -2.57
C TYR A 34 -3.68 4.17 -3.85
N PRO A 35 -3.19 5.27 -4.46
CA PRO A 35 -2.38 5.19 -5.67
C PRO A 35 -1.04 4.50 -5.39
N PHE A 36 -0.54 3.76 -6.38
CA PHE A 36 0.81 3.21 -6.29
C PHE A 36 1.85 4.32 -6.47
N GLU A 37 2.52 4.68 -5.38
CA GLU A 37 3.69 5.56 -5.45
C GLU A 37 4.90 4.79 -6.01
N LEU A 38 5.46 5.32 -7.09
CA LEU A 38 6.71 4.86 -7.68
C LEU A 38 7.87 5.33 -6.79
N THR A 39 8.43 4.41 -6.00
CA THR A 39 9.64 4.68 -5.22
C THR A 39 10.86 4.39 -6.11
N PRO A 40 11.82 5.33 -6.25
CA PRO A 40 13.01 5.15 -7.10
C PRO A 40 13.96 4.03 -6.63
N THR A 41 13.80 3.56 -5.40
CA THR A 41 14.59 2.50 -4.76
C THR A 41 13.70 1.33 -4.31
N LYS A 42 12.94 0.73 -5.23
CA LYS A 42 12.17 -0.49 -4.94
C LYS A 42 12.92 -1.73 -5.43
N ASN A 43 13.73 -2.31 -4.56
CA ASN A 43 14.02 -3.74 -4.66
C ASN A 43 12.84 -4.48 -4.03
N PRO A 44 11.97 -5.16 -4.81
CA PRO A 44 10.88 -5.92 -4.23
C PRO A 44 11.46 -6.96 -3.26
N PRO A 45 10.80 -7.19 -2.11
CA PRO A 45 11.23 -8.23 -1.18
C PRO A 45 11.29 -9.57 -1.92
N ARG A 46 12.40 -10.29 -1.73
CA ARG A 46 12.63 -11.58 -2.39
C ARG A 46 11.90 -12.66 -1.61
N VAL A 47 10.79 -13.14 -2.16
CA VAL A 47 10.08 -14.33 -1.68
C VAL A 47 10.60 -15.59 -2.33
N ARG A 48 10.49 -16.72 -1.63
CA ARG A 48 10.83 -18.03 -2.17
C ARG A 48 9.86 -18.35 -3.32
N ARG A 49 10.35 -19.01 -4.37
CA ARG A 49 9.48 -19.46 -5.46
C ARG A 49 8.66 -20.69 -5.01
N PRO A 50 7.41 -20.83 -5.49
CA PRO A 50 6.61 -22.03 -5.25
C PRO A 50 7.32 -23.30 -5.78
N PRO A 51 6.97 -24.49 -5.27
CA PRO A 51 5.83 -24.77 -4.38
C PRO A 51 6.11 -24.47 -2.90
N TYR A 52 5.08 -24.03 -2.19
CA TYR A 52 5.12 -23.85 -0.75
C TYR A 52 4.63 -25.10 0.00
N SER A 53 5.18 -25.34 1.18
CA SER A 53 4.79 -26.45 2.05
C SER A 53 3.56 -26.06 2.88
N GLN A 54 2.58 -26.96 2.94
CA GLN A 54 1.40 -26.79 3.77
C GLN A 54 1.75 -27.07 5.24
N SER A 55 1.22 -26.28 6.17
CA SER A 55 1.35 -26.51 7.61
C SER A 55 -0.02 -26.57 8.26
N ASP A 56 -0.12 -27.35 9.34
CA ASP A 56 -1.34 -27.46 10.15
C ASP A 56 -1.43 -26.36 11.22
N THR A 57 -0.57 -25.34 11.14
CA THR A 57 -0.56 -24.24 12.10
C THR A 57 -1.67 -23.25 11.78
N VAL A 58 -2.44 -22.88 12.81
CA VAL A 58 -3.46 -21.83 12.71
C VAL A 58 -2.78 -20.47 12.68
N CYS A 59 -3.22 -19.60 11.78
CA CYS A 59 -2.75 -18.23 11.69
C CYS A 59 -2.94 -17.50 13.05
N PRO A 60 -1.89 -16.90 13.62
CA PRO A 60 -2.03 -16.09 14.82
C PRO A 60 -2.97 -14.90 14.55
N GLY A 61 -3.70 -14.44 15.56
CA GLY A 61 -4.67 -13.33 15.43
C GLY A 61 -6.08 -13.71 14.98
N ILE A 62 -6.35 -14.95 14.52
CA ILE A 62 -7.72 -15.39 14.17
C ILE A 62 -8.69 -15.31 15.38
N GLN A 63 -8.20 -15.57 16.59
CA GLN A 63 -9.02 -15.61 17.80
C GLN A 63 -9.10 -14.25 18.51
N GLU A 64 -8.46 -13.22 17.96
CA GLU A 64 -8.45 -11.88 18.54
C GLU A 64 -9.68 -11.08 18.07
N THR A 65 -10.16 -10.16 18.90
CA THR A 65 -11.24 -9.23 18.50
C THR A 65 -10.80 -8.40 17.29
N LEU A 66 -11.75 -8.01 16.43
CA LEU A 66 -11.51 -7.23 15.20
C LEU A 66 -10.65 -5.97 15.39
N GLU A 67 -10.72 -5.35 16.58
CA GLU A 67 -9.94 -4.16 16.95
C GLU A 67 -8.48 -4.47 17.32
N VAL A 68 -8.21 -5.71 17.76
CA VAL A 68 -6.90 -6.21 18.20
C VAL A 68 -6.15 -6.91 17.06
N ALA A 69 -6.87 -7.71 16.25
CA ALA A 69 -6.54 -7.87 14.83
C ALA A 69 -6.58 -6.47 14.16
N ALA A 70 -6.47 -6.23 12.86
CA ALA A 70 -6.31 -4.86 12.28
C ALA A 70 -5.07 -4.04 12.75
N GLN A 71 -4.70 -3.96 14.03
CA GLN A 71 -3.54 -3.23 14.56
C GLN A 71 -2.31 -4.11 14.79
N SER A 72 -2.48 -5.43 14.89
CA SER A 72 -1.37 -6.36 15.13
C SER A 72 -0.61 -6.75 13.85
N LEU A 73 0.70 -6.98 13.96
CA LEU A 73 1.50 -7.58 12.89
C LEU A 73 1.26 -9.08 12.76
N GLN A 74 0.62 -9.69 13.76
CA GLN A 74 0.30 -11.10 13.83
C GLN A 74 -0.80 -11.50 12.84
N ASN A 75 -1.54 -10.53 12.30
CA ASN A 75 -2.55 -10.73 11.25
C ASN A 75 -1.95 -11.14 9.90
N LEU A 76 -0.63 -11.01 9.73
CA LEU A 76 0.12 -11.34 8.52
C LEU A 76 0.76 -12.71 8.70
N CYS A 77 -0.02 -13.76 8.48
CA CYS A 77 0.46 -15.14 8.53
C CYS A 77 0.77 -15.68 7.14
N GLY A 78 1.77 -16.57 7.05
CA GLY A 78 2.29 -17.08 5.78
C GLY A 78 3.56 -16.37 5.37
N ASN A 79 4.68 -16.73 6.01
CA ASN A 79 5.99 -16.25 5.60
C ASN A 79 6.43 -16.97 4.31
N LEU A 80 6.09 -16.37 3.17
CA LEU A 80 6.47 -16.89 1.85
C LEU A 80 8.01 -16.96 1.65
N ASN A 81 8.80 -16.27 2.48
CA ASN A 81 10.26 -16.40 2.42
C ASN A 81 10.74 -17.77 2.96
N GLU A 82 10.08 -18.29 4.00
CA GLU A 82 10.35 -19.63 4.55
C GLU A 82 9.70 -20.73 3.69
N GLY A 83 8.61 -20.37 3.01
CA GLY A 83 7.90 -21.23 2.09
C GLY A 83 6.93 -22.18 2.78
N PHE A 84 6.34 -21.75 3.90
CA PHE A 84 5.30 -22.48 4.61
C PHE A 84 3.99 -21.69 4.63
N LEU A 85 2.88 -22.39 4.45
CA LEU A 85 1.54 -21.83 4.48
C LEU A 85 0.77 -22.35 5.70
N PRO A 86 0.29 -21.46 6.60
CA PRO A 86 -0.64 -21.84 7.66
C PRO A 86 -2.02 -22.14 7.09
N ILE A 87 -2.89 -22.70 7.93
CA ILE A 87 -4.29 -22.94 7.56
C ILE A 87 -4.95 -21.61 7.20
N ASN A 88 -5.62 -21.57 6.04
CA ASN A 88 -6.40 -20.42 5.61
C ASN A 88 -7.48 -20.11 6.65
N PRO A 89 -7.50 -18.90 7.24
CA PRO A 89 -8.55 -18.47 8.18
C PRO A 89 -9.97 -18.60 7.62
N LEU A 90 -10.14 -18.50 6.29
CA LEU A 90 -11.42 -18.62 5.61
C LEU A 90 -11.82 -20.08 5.33
N GLY A 91 -10.96 -21.05 5.65
CA GLY A 91 -11.19 -22.47 5.39
C GLY A 91 -11.20 -22.87 3.90
N GLN A 92 -10.90 -21.93 3.00
CA GLN A 92 -10.91 -22.20 1.56
C GLN A 92 -9.65 -22.98 1.16
N LYS A 93 -9.85 -23.97 0.28
CA LYS A 93 -8.80 -24.81 -0.31
C LYS A 93 -8.98 -24.88 -1.82
N ILE A 94 -7.87 -24.80 -2.56
CA ILE A 94 -7.82 -24.99 -4.01
C ILE A 94 -7.10 -26.31 -4.25
N GLU A 95 -7.74 -27.26 -4.95
CA GLU A 95 -7.21 -28.61 -5.19
C GLU A 95 -6.76 -29.34 -3.89
N GLY A 96 -7.43 -29.03 -2.77
CA GLY A 96 -7.11 -29.60 -1.46
C GLY A 96 -5.98 -28.90 -0.70
N GLN A 97 -5.34 -27.88 -1.27
CA GLN A 97 -4.26 -27.10 -0.66
C GLN A 97 -4.68 -25.68 -0.28
N THR A 98 -4.00 -25.09 0.71
CA THR A 98 -4.19 -23.68 1.07
C THR A 98 -3.49 -22.78 0.04
N TYR A 99 -4.19 -21.73 -0.39
CA TYR A 99 -3.68 -20.68 -1.28
C TYR A 99 -2.67 -19.78 -0.54
N PRO A 100 -1.65 -19.21 -1.21
CA PRO A 100 -1.31 -19.29 -2.64
C PRO A 100 -0.61 -20.59 -3.05
N LEU A 101 -0.98 -21.15 -4.21
CA LEU A 101 -0.33 -22.35 -4.78
C LEU A 101 1.14 -22.07 -5.20
#